data_AF-A0A0K9XX50-F1
#
_entry.id   AF-A0A0K9XX50-F1
#
_cell.length_a   1.000
_cell.length_b   1.000
_cell.length_c   1.000
_cell.angle_alpha   90.00
_cell.angle_beta   90.00
_cell.angle_gamma   90.00
#
_symmetry.space_group_name_H-M   'P 1'
#
loop_
_entity.id
_entity.type
_entity.pdbx_description
1 polymer ?
#
loop_
_entity_poly.entity_id
_entity_poly.type
_entity_poly.pdbx_seq_one_letter_code
_entity_poly.pdbx_strand_id
1 'polypeptide(L)' 'MKSYFESNFCIGDKVLILSNPNKDVTFLNEFSGKKGTIIYFDYNCGCGQAYPNDPMIGVEFNKGEIEEFWKEEVEKL' A
#
# COMPACT_ATOMS: atom_id res chain seq x y z
N MET A 1 2.89 -21.93 -16.20
CA MET A 1 2.74 -21.67 -14.76
C MET A 1 2.31 -20.22 -14.63
N LYS A 2 1.03 -19.94 -14.37
CA LYS A 2 0.55 -18.56 -14.26
C LYS A 2 0.83 -18.10 -12.83
N SER A 3 1.88 -17.31 -12.64
CA SER A 3 2.09 -16.58 -11.39
C SER A 3 1.04 -15.47 -11.34
N TYR A 4 -0.05 -15.70 -10.61
CA TYR A 4 -0.95 -14.63 -10.23
C TYR A 4 -0.19 -13.79 -9.21
N PHE A 5 0.24 -12.60 -9.61
CA PHE A 5 0.63 -11.58 -8.64
C PHE A 5 -0.70 -11.00 -8.14
N GLU A 6 -1.18 -11.54 -7.02
CA GLU A 6 -2.51 -11.31 -6.46
C GLU A 6 -2.61 -9.96 -5.75
N SER A 7 -2.51 -8.89 -6.52
CA SER A 7 -3.09 -7.62 -6.10
C SER A 7 -3.75 -7.00 -7.33
N ASN A 8 -5.09 -7.02 -7.37
CA ASN A 8 -5.89 -6.40 -8.44
C ASN A 8 -5.91 -4.87 -8.31
N PHE A 9 -4.80 -4.29 -7.86
CA PHE A 9 -4.60 -2.87 -7.68
C PHE A 9 -4.01 -2.26 -8.95
N CYS A 10 -4.55 -1.11 -9.33
CA CYS A 10 -4.12 -0.30 -10.45
C CYS A 10 -3.85 1.13 -9.99
N ILE A 11 -2.92 1.81 -10.64
CA ILE A 11 -2.76 3.26 -10.50
C ILE A 11 -4.10 3.93 -10.82
N GLY A 12 -4.54 4.83 -9.95
CA GLY A 12 -5.84 5.51 -10.03
C GLY A 12 -6.94 4.85 -9.20
N ASP A 13 -6.76 3.62 -8.70
CA ASP A 13 -7.74 2.98 -7.82
C ASP A 13 -7.92 3.79 -6.53
N LYS A 14 -9.16 3.83 -6.05
CA LYS A 14 -9.48 4.33 -4.71
C LYS A 14 -9.33 3.19 -3.71
N VAL A 15 -8.67 3.47 -2.60
CA VAL A 15 -8.41 2.49 -1.54
C VAL A 15 -8.75 3.04 -0.17
N LEU A 16 -9.05 2.13 0.76
CA LEU A 16 -9.18 2.34 2.20
C LEU A 16 -7.95 1.77 2.89
N ILE A 17 -7.38 2.51 3.84
CA ILE A 17 -6.27 2.02 4.67
C ILE A 17 -6.83 1.26 5.88
N LEU A 18 -6.36 0.03 6.06
CA LEU A 18 -6.72 -0.87 7.15
C LEU A 18 -5.86 -0.61 8.39
N SER A 19 -6.34 -1.01 9.56
CA SER A 19 -5.69 -0.75 10.85
C SER A 19 -4.55 -1.74 11.17
N ASN A 20 -3.48 -1.73 10.37
CA ASN A 20 -2.27 -2.54 10.57
C ASN A 20 -2.50 -4.07 10.76
N PRO A 21 -3.18 -4.76 9.83
CA PRO A 21 -3.52 -6.19 9.99
C PRO A 21 -2.30 -7.13 9.95
N ASN A 22 -1.23 -6.73 9.27
CA ASN A 22 0.06 -7.43 9.19
C ASN A 22 0.98 -7.18 10.41
N LYS A 23 0.61 -6.27 11.33
CA LYS A 23 1.40 -5.86 12.50
C LYS A 23 2.77 -5.29 12.12
N ASP A 24 2.83 -4.54 11.02
CA ASP A 24 4.02 -3.79 10.65
C ASP A 24 4.34 -2.74 11.72
N VAL A 25 5.57 -2.78 12.22
CA VAL A 25 6.07 -1.84 13.24
C VAL A 25 6.32 -0.44 12.66
N THR A 26 6.46 -0.33 11.33
CA THR A 26 6.61 0.95 10.62
C THR A 26 5.28 1.57 10.21
N PHE A 27 4.16 0.85 10.38
CA PHE A 27 2.85 1.36 10.01
C PHE A 27 2.43 2.59 10.82
N LEU A 28 2.03 3.64 10.11
CA LEU A 28 1.54 4.88 10.70
C LEU A 28 0.02 4.82 10.94
N ASN A 29 -0.37 4.61 12.20
CA ASN A 29 -1.77 4.48 12.60
C ASN A 29 -2.66 5.68 12.22
N GLU A 30 -2.10 6.86 11.98
CA GLU A 30 -2.84 8.06 11.58
C GLU A 30 -3.52 7.93 10.22
N PHE A 31 -3.08 7.00 9.37
CA PHE A 31 -3.71 6.73 8.07
C PHE A 31 -4.85 5.72 8.15
N SER A 32 -4.99 4.98 9.25
CA SER A 32 -6.08 4.01 9.44
C SER A 32 -7.45 4.62 9.19
N GLY A 33 -8.23 4.00 8.31
CA GLY A 33 -9.57 4.45 7.94
C GLY A 33 -9.61 5.62 6.96
N LYS A 34 -8.46 6.21 6.58
CA LYS A 34 -8.41 7.21 5.50
C LYS A 34 -8.60 6.53 4.14
N LYS A 35 -9.11 7.32 3.19
CA LYS A 35 -9.25 6.92 1.78
C LYS A 35 -8.28 7.71 0.93
N GLY A 36 -7.61 7.03 0.01
CA GLY A 36 -6.63 7.63 -0.89
C GLY A 36 -6.71 7.09 -2.31
N THR A 37 -5.78 7.53 -3.15
CA THR A 37 -5.62 7.04 -4.53
C THR A 37 -4.24 6.46 -4.73
N ILE A 38 -4.16 5.28 -5.34
CA ILE A 38 -2.89 4.69 -5.73
C ILE A 38 -2.24 5.54 -6.83
N ILE A 39 -1.00 5.95 -6.63
CA ILE A 39 -0.25 6.77 -7.57
C ILE A 39 1.02 6.09 -8.10
N TYR A 40 1.61 5.13 -7.39
CA TYR A 40 2.73 4.31 -7.86
C TYR A 40 2.89 3.00 -7.08
N PHE A 41 3.81 2.15 -7.54
CA PHE A 41 4.24 0.93 -6.87
C PHE A 41 5.78 0.97 -6.71
N ASP A 42 6.29 0.88 -5.48
CA ASP A 42 7.73 0.83 -5.22
C ASP A 42 8.20 -0.63 -5.04
N TYR A 43 9.06 -1.08 -5.95
CA TYR A 43 9.66 -2.42 -5.95
C TYR A 43 11.06 -2.45 -5.33
N ASN A 44 11.66 -1.29 -5.06
CA ASN A 44 13.04 -1.18 -4.63
C ASN A 44 13.20 -0.89 -3.14
N CYS A 45 12.08 -0.68 -2.41
CA CYS A 45 11.97 -0.44 -0.96
C CYS A 45 13.34 -0.17 -0.33
N GLY A 46 13.81 1.07 -0.52
CA GLY A 46 15.17 1.46 -0.18
C GLY A 46 15.53 1.00 1.23
N CYS A 47 16.66 0.26 1.35
CA CYS A 47 17.22 -0.37 2.56
C CYS A 47 17.08 -1.90 2.67
N GLY A 48 16.74 -2.61 1.60
CA GLY A 48 16.83 -4.08 1.59
C GLY A 48 15.78 -4.76 2.48
N GLN A 49 14.65 -4.09 2.69
CA GLN A 49 13.50 -4.70 3.35
C GLN A 49 12.82 -5.68 2.38
N ALA A 50 12.58 -6.89 2.88
CA ALA A 50 12.01 -8.00 2.13
C ALA A 50 10.79 -8.51 2.89
N TYR A 51 9.70 -7.75 2.89
CA TYR A 51 8.40 -8.26 3.30
C TYR A 51 7.26 -7.32 2.93
N PRO A 52 6.17 -7.82 2.33
CA PRO A 52 6.07 -8.99 1.45
C PRO A 52 6.96 -8.84 0.21
N ASN A 53 7.15 -9.89 -0.57
CA ASN A 53 7.84 -9.83 -1.88
C ASN A 53 7.03 -9.06 -2.95
N ASP A 54 6.14 -8.17 -2.51
CA ASP A 54 5.23 -7.35 -3.28
C ASP A 54 5.68 -5.88 -3.18
N PRO A 55 5.43 -5.05 -4.20
CA PRO A 55 5.76 -3.65 -4.10
C PRO A 55 4.94 -2.97 -3.01
N MET A 56 5.55 -1.98 -2.37
CA MET A 56 4.80 -1.00 -1.59
C MET A 56 3.87 -0.20 -2.50
N ILE A 57 2.67 0.09 -2.01
CA ILE A 57 1.64 0.80 -2.74
C ILE A 57 1.66 2.25 -2.28
N GLY A 58 2.12 3.15 -3.15
CA GLY A 58 2.13 4.59 -2.89
C GLY A 58 0.72 5.16 -3.03
N VAL A 59 0.16 5.66 -1.93
CA VAL A 59 -1.20 6.20 -1.87
C VAL A 59 -1.15 7.70 -1.56
N GLU A 60 -1.79 8.51 -2.41
CA GLU A 60 -2.00 9.93 -2.18
C GLU A 60 -3.29 10.18 -1.38
N PHE A 61 -3.17 10.95 -0.30
CA PHE A 61 -4.25 11.49 0.52
C PHE A 61 -4.29 13.00 0.40
N ASN A 62 -5.48 13.56 0.20
CA ASN A 62 -5.65 15.00 0.00
C ASN A 62 -4.65 15.53 -1.06
N LYS A 63 -4.44 16.84 -1.21
CA LYS A 63 -3.50 17.35 -2.23
C LYS A 63 -2.06 17.25 -1.71
N GLY A 64 -1.38 16.14 -1.99
CA GLY A 64 0.07 15.99 -1.88
C GLY A 64 0.63 15.29 -0.64
N GLU A 65 -0.20 14.75 0.27
CA GLU A 65 0.27 13.85 1.33
C GLU A 65 0.34 12.43 0.75
N ILE A 66 1.52 11.82 0.75
CA ILE A 66 1.75 10.50 0.16
C ILE A 66 2.36 9.61 1.22
N GLU A 67 1.85 8.38 1.34
CA GLU A 67 2.40 7.33 2.19
C GLU A 67 2.35 5.98 1.46
N GLU A 68 3.28 5.10 1.81
CA GLU A 68 3.45 3.78 1.22
C GLU A 68 2.88 2.71 2.15
N PHE A 69 2.13 1.75 1.59
CA PHE A 69 1.49 0.68 2.35
C PHE A 69 1.71 -0.68 1.71
N TRP A 70 1.73 -1.71 2.54
CA TRP A 70 1.70 -3.09 2.07
C TRP A 70 0.31 -3.44 1.52
N LYS A 71 0.24 -4.41 0.61
CA LYS A 71 -1.04 -4.84 0.02
C LYS A 71 -2.05 -5.33 1.07
N GLU A 72 -1.57 -5.88 2.20
CA GLU A 72 -2.41 -6.33 3.31
C GLU A 72 -3.02 -5.16 4.09
N GLU A 73 -2.44 -3.97 3.99
CA GLU A 73 -2.86 -2.77 4.71
C GLU A 73 -3.85 -1.92 3.91
N VAL A 74 -4.16 -2.32 2.68
CA VAL A 74 -5.06 -1.58 1.80
C VAL A 74 -6.20 -2.44 1.27
N GLU A 75 -7.38 -1.85 1.16
CA GLU A 75 -8.56 -2.48 0.57
C GLU A 75 -9.08 -1.61 -0.59
N LYS A 76 -9.37 -2.24 -1.74
CA LYS A 76 -9.94 -1.55 -2.91
C LYS A 76 -11.40 -1.17 -2.65
N LEU A 77 -11.78 0.06 -3.04
CA LEU A 77 -13.15 0.59 -2.95
C LEU A 77 -13.96 0.41 -4.24
#